data_AF-A0A958E0R3-F1
#
_entry.id   AF-A0A958E0R3-F1
#
_cell.length_a   1.000
_cell.length_b   1.000
_cell.length_c   1.000
_cell.angle_alpha   90.00
_cell.angle_beta   90.00
_cell.angle_gamma   90.00
#
_symmetry.space_group_name_H-M   'P 1'
#
loop_
_entity.id
_entity.type
_entity.pdbx_description
1 polymer ?
#
loop_
_entity_poly.entity_id
_entity_poly.type
_entity_poly.pdbx_seq_one_letter_code
_entity_poly.pdbx_strand_id
1 'polypeptide(L)'
;HGMNTYLIQTDDGQIGDVHSVSAGLDYPGVGPEHAFLKDVNRVKYVAATDEQALEAMSLLAKTEGIIPALETAHAVWYAVELAKNMSPDEHLVLCLSGRGDKDMEAIIQMWEK
;
A
#
# COMPACT_ATOMS: atom_id res chain seq x y z
N HIS A 1 -13.74 -17.97 0.42
CA HIS A 1 -12.75 -17.78 -0.67
C HIS A 1 -12.46 -19.11 -1.34
N GLY A 2 -12.33 -19.13 -2.67
CA GLY A 2 -12.19 -20.35 -3.49
C GLY A 2 -10.76 -20.65 -3.97
N MET A 3 -9.75 -20.22 -3.23
CA MET A 3 -8.33 -20.31 -3.63
C MET A 3 -7.41 -20.62 -2.44
N ASN A 4 -6.30 -21.31 -2.70
CA ASN A 4 -5.23 -21.55 -1.73
C ASN A 4 -4.20 -20.42 -1.83
N THR A 5 -4.00 -19.67 -0.75
CA THR A 5 -3.17 -18.45 -0.71
C THR A 5 -2.82 -18.05 0.73
N TYR A 6 -2.01 -17.02 0.91
CA TYR A 6 -1.78 -16.40 2.22
C TYR A 6 -3.01 -15.62 2.69
N LEU A 7 -3.34 -15.79 3.97
CA LEU A 7 -4.49 -15.19 4.65
C LEU A 7 -4.12 -14.92 6.11
N ILE A 8 -4.56 -13.79 6.66
CA ILE A 8 -4.52 -13.51 8.09
C ILE A 8 -5.58 -14.37 8.75
N GLN A 9 -5.15 -15.25 9.67
CA GLN A 9 -6.02 -16.20 10.35
C GLN A 9 -5.70 -16.23 11.84
N THR A 10 -6.72 -16.56 12.64
CA THR A 10 -6.54 -16.91 14.05
C THR A 10 -5.91 -18.30 14.17
N ASP A 11 -5.45 -18.66 15.37
CA ASP A 11 -4.86 -19.97 15.65
C ASP A 11 -5.83 -21.14 15.37
N ASP A 12 -7.14 -20.90 15.47
CA ASP A 12 -8.21 -21.86 15.16
C ASP A 12 -8.58 -21.90 13.66
N GLY A 13 -7.80 -21.23 12.81
CA GLY A 13 -7.99 -21.20 11.35
C GLY A 13 -9.16 -20.32 10.87
N GLN A 14 -9.74 -19.50 11.75
CA GLN A 14 -10.77 -18.53 11.36
C GLN A 14 -10.13 -17.33 10.65
N ILE A 15 -10.91 -16.61 9.83
CA ILE A 15 -10.43 -15.38 9.19
C ILE A 15 -10.15 -14.35 10.30
N GLY A 16 -8.93 -13.80 10.34
CA GLY A 16 -8.55 -12.77 11.29
C GLY A 16 -8.97 -11.37 10.84
N ASP A 17 -9.05 -10.45 11.81
CA ASP A 17 -9.40 -9.06 11.57
C ASP A 17 -8.25 -8.31 10.86
N VAL A 18 -8.64 -7.35 10.03
CA VAL A 18 -7.74 -6.42 9.34
C VAL A 18 -8.17 -4.98 9.58
N HIS A 19 -7.19 -4.08 9.45
CA HIS A 19 -7.42 -2.66 9.43
C HIS A 19 -6.41 -1.98 8.51
N SER A 20 -6.89 -1.06 7.70
CA SER A 20 -6.07 -0.08 6.98
C SER A 20 -6.85 1.21 6.81
N VAL A 21 -6.15 2.35 6.82
CA VAL A 21 -6.72 3.65 6.41
C VAL A 21 -7.26 3.62 4.98
N SER A 22 -6.74 2.72 4.15
CA SER A 22 -7.15 2.51 2.78
C SER A 22 -8.12 1.33 2.69
N ALA A 23 -9.39 1.64 2.44
CA ALA A 23 -10.43 0.62 2.29
C ALA A 23 -10.13 -0.40 1.18
N GLY A 24 -9.40 -0.02 0.12
CA GLY A 24 -8.99 -0.92 -0.95
C GLY A 24 -7.90 -1.93 -0.57
N LEU A 25 -7.18 -1.71 0.54
CA LEU A 25 -6.17 -2.62 1.09
C LEU A 25 -6.62 -3.33 2.36
N ASP A 26 -7.79 -2.98 2.90
CA ASP A 26 -8.38 -3.59 4.09
C ASP A 26 -8.99 -4.96 3.80
N TYR A 27 -8.13 -5.93 3.47
CA TYR A 27 -8.51 -7.27 3.09
C TYR A 27 -7.53 -8.30 3.68
N PRO A 28 -8.01 -9.39 4.33
CA PRO A 28 -7.15 -10.31 5.08
C PRO A 28 -6.31 -11.24 4.21
N GLY A 29 -6.57 -11.33 2.91
CA GLY A 29 -5.91 -12.26 2.01
C GLY A 29 -5.12 -11.61 0.88
N VAL A 30 -4.51 -12.42 0.04
CA VAL A 30 -3.84 -11.96 -1.19
C VAL A 30 -4.11 -12.93 -2.34
N GLY A 31 -4.02 -12.49 -3.59
CA GLY A 31 -4.18 -13.38 -4.75
C GLY A 31 -3.13 -14.51 -4.78
N PRO A 32 -3.49 -15.73 -5.27
CA PRO A 32 -2.60 -16.90 -5.24
C PRO A 32 -1.36 -16.73 -6.11
N GLU A 33 -1.42 -15.91 -7.17
CA GLU A 33 -0.24 -15.60 -7.99
C GLU A 33 0.79 -14.79 -7.19
N HIS A 34 0.33 -13.85 -6.36
CA HIS A 34 1.22 -13.10 -5.48
C HIS A 34 1.87 -13.99 -4.42
N ALA A 35 1.09 -14.92 -3.85
CA ALA A 35 1.60 -15.95 -2.94
C ALA A 35 2.71 -16.78 -3.60
N PHE A 36 2.46 -17.29 -4.81
CA PHE A 36 3.44 -18.05 -5.58
C PHE A 36 4.71 -17.23 -5.87
N LEU A 37 4.56 -15.99 -6.38
CA LEU A 37 5.70 -15.12 -6.70
C LEU A 37 6.54 -14.76 -5.47
N LYS A 38 5.93 -14.67 -4.29
CA LYS A 38 6.62 -14.54 -3.00
C LYS A 38 7.44 -15.79 -2.71
N ASP A 39 6.83 -16.98 -2.81
CA ASP A 39 7.45 -18.25 -2.41
C ASP A 39 8.65 -18.61 -3.28
N VAL A 40 8.61 -18.28 -4.56
CA VAL A 40 9.76 -18.44 -5.47
C VAL A 40 10.77 -17.29 -5.42
N ASN A 41 10.60 -16.36 -4.47
CA ASN A 41 11.45 -15.17 -4.27
C ASN A 41 11.55 -14.25 -5.50
N ARG A 42 10.54 -14.25 -6.37
CA ARG A 42 10.52 -13.41 -7.59
C ARG A 42 10.03 -11.99 -7.32
N VAL A 43 9.18 -11.82 -6.31
CA VAL A 43 8.64 -10.54 -5.85
C VAL A 43 8.85 -10.39 -4.35
N LYS A 44 9.24 -9.20 -3.91
CA LYS A 44 9.34 -8.84 -2.50
C LYS A 44 8.09 -8.05 -2.11
N TYR A 45 7.50 -8.40 -0.97
CA TYR A 45 6.35 -7.72 -0.39
C TYR A 45 6.80 -6.98 0.86
N VAL A 46 6.31 -5.76 1.01
CA VAL A 46 6.63 -4.86 2.11
C VAL A 46 5.34 -4.27 2.65
N ALA A 47 5.39 -3.73 3.86
CA ALA A 47 4.27 -3.05 4.49
C ALA A 47 4.59 -1.56 4.64
N ALA A 48 3.55 -0.74 4.56
CA ALA A 48 3.57 0.66 4.95
C ALA A 48 2.43 0.88 5.95
N THR A 49 2.67 1.71 6.97
CA THR A 49 1.64 2.07 7.96
C THR A 49 0.74 3.18 7.43
N ASP A 50 -0.39 3.40 8.11
CA ASP A 50 -1.33 4.47 7.77
C ASP A 50 -0.66 5.85 7.80
N GLU A 51 0.19 6.12 8.80
CA GLU A 51 0.93 7.39 8.91
C GLU A 51 1.90 7.57 7.74
N GLN A 52 2.57 6.50 7.33
CA GLN A 52 3.51 6.50 6.21
C GLN A 52 2.79 6.77 4.88
N ALA A 53 1.62 6.19 4.68
CA ALA A 53 0.78 6.44 3.51
C ALA A 53 0.30 7.91 3.49
N LEU A 54 -0.13 8.46 4.62
CA LEU A 54 -0.58 9.86 4.72
C LEU A 54 0.56 10.86 4.46
N GLU A 55 1.76 10.57 4.97
CA GLU A 55 2.97 11.36 4.70
C GLU A 55 3.29 11.36 3.20
N ALA A 56 3.28 10.18 2.56
CA ALA A 56 3.60 10.05 1.15
C ALA A 56 2.55 10.67 0.23
N MET A 57 1.27 10.60 0.58
CA MET A 57 0.20 11.31 -0.11
C MET A 57 0.46 12.82 -0.07
N SER A 58 0.76 13.36 1.13
CA SER A 58 1.07 14.77 1.32
C SER A 58 2.30 15.21 0.53
N LEU A 59 3.33 14.37 0.50
CA LEU A 59 4.56 14.61 -0.25
C LEU A 59 4.25 14.75 -1.74
N LEU A 60 3.60 13.74 -2.34
CA LEU A 60 3.32 13.74 -3.78
C LEU A 60 2.42 14.90 -4.19
N ALA A 61 1.44 15.25 -3.35
CA ALA A 61 0.57 16.41 -3.60
C ALA A 61 1.35 17.73 -3.58
N LYS A 62 2.29 17.89 -2.63
CA LYS A 62 3.08 19.13 -2.49
C LYS A 62 4.17 19.28 -3.54
N THR A 63 4.79 18.18 -3.97
CA THR A 63 5.93 18.23 -4.91
C THR A 63 5.47 18.15 -6.36
N GLU A 64 4.50 17.28 -6.67
CA GLU A 64 4.07 17.00 -8.04
C GLU A 64 2.66 17.50 -8.37
N GLY A 65 1.91 18.01 -7.38
CA GLY A 65 0.52 18.44 -7.58
C GLY A 65 -0.44 17.28 -7.86
N ILE A 66 -0.06 16.05 -7.52
CA ILE A 66 -0.87 14.85 -7.72
C ILE A 66 -1.40 14.38 -6.37
N ILE A 67 -2.73 14.24 -6.25
CA ILE A 67 -3.37 13.66 -5.07
C ILE A 67 -3.63 12.16 -5.36
N PRO A 68 -2.80 11.24 -4.84
CA PRO A 68 -2.98 9.81 -5.07
C PRO A 68 -4.10 9.26 -4.19
N ALA A 69 -4.69 8.13 -4.61
CA ALA A 69 -5.52 7.33 -3.72
C ALA A 69 -4.69 6.84 -2.52
N LEU A 70 -5.32 6.62 -1.35
CA LEU A 70 -4.59 6.11 -0.18
C LEU A 70 -3.97 4.73 -0.44
N GLU A 71 -4.59 3.89 -1.27
CA GLU A 71 -4.02 2.62 -1.74
C GLU A 71 -2.66 2.86 -2.45
N THR A 72 -2.63 3.86 -3.34
CA THR A 72 -1.45 4.23 -4.11
C THR A 72 -0.38 4.87 -3.21
N ALA A 73 -0.78 5.64 -2.20
CA ALA A 73 0.14 6.34 -1.31
C ALA A 73 1.04 5.39 -0.51
N HIS A 74 0.57 4.18 -0.16
CA HIS A 74 1.41 3.13 0.43
C HIS A 74 2.60 2.78 -0.48
N ALA A 75 2.35 2.68 -1.79
CA ALA A 75 3.38 2.37 -2.76
C ALA A 75 4.31 3.57 -3.03
N VAL A 76 3.78 4.81 -2.99
CA VAL A 76 4.59 6.04 -3.06
C VAL A 76 5.59 6.11 -1.91
N TRP A 77 5.14 5.83 -0.68
CA TRP A 77 6.01 5.81 0.49
C TRP A 77 7.20 4.87 0.28
N TYR A 78 6.90 3.61 -0.08
CA TYR A 78 7.95 2.63 -0.28
C TYR A 78 8.87 2.98 -1.46
N ALA A 79 8.32 3.55 -2.54
CA ALA A 79 9.12 3.99 -3.67
C ALA A 79 10.16 5.06 -3.26
N VAL A 80 9.79 5.99 -2.38
CA VAL A 80 10.70 6.99 -1.82
C VAL A 80 11.78 6.34 -0.95
N GLU A 81 11.41 5.41 -0.06
CA GLU A 81 12.38 4.69 0.77
C GLU A 81 13.35 3.83 -0.05
N LEU A 82 12.86 3.20 -1.12
CA LEU A 82 13.69 2.42 -2.03
C LEU A 82 14.65 3.33 -2.80
N ALA A 83 14.16 4.44 -3.35
CA ALA A 83 14.96 5.39 -4.13
C ALA A 83 16.12 6.00 -3.34
N LYS A 84 15.99 6.17 -2.01
CA LYS A 84 17.11 6.63 -1.14
C LYS A 84 18.33 5.72 -1.19
N ASN A 85 18.15 4.45 -1.55
CA ASN A 85 19.19 3.43 -1.59
C ASN A 85 19.60 3.03 -3.02
N MET A 86 19.01 3.66 -4.04
CA MET A 86 19.30 3.39 -5.44
C MET A 86 20.42 4.30 -5.96
N SER A 87 21.16 3.84 -6.97
CA SER A 87 22.11 4.70 -7.68
C SER A 87 21.39 5.62 -8.68
N PRO A 88 21.98 6.78 -9.03
CA PRO A 88 21.33 7.75 -9.94
C PRO A 88 21.03 7.24 -11.36
N ASP A 89 21.65 6.13 -11.77
CA ASP A 89 21.47 5.46 -13.07
C ASP A 89 20.40 4.37 -13.04
N GLU A 90 19.88 4.01 -11.86
CA GLU A 90 18.75 3.09 -11.75
C GLU A 90 17.41 3.80 -11.96
N HIS A 91 16.44 3.07 -12.48
CA HIS A 91 15.10 3.58 -12.76
C HIS A 91 14.05 2.83 -11.96
N LEU A 92 13.14 3.57 -11.32
CA LEU A 92 12.00 3.04 -10.59
C LEU A 92 10.72 3.40 -11.32
N VAL A 93 9.84 2.42 -11.52
CA VAL A 93 8.50 2.62 -12.06
C VAL A 93 7.48 2.31 -10.97
N LEU A 94 6.57 3.25 -10.73
CA LEU A 94 5.50 3.13 -9.76
C LEU A 94 4.14 3.08 -10.47
N CYS A 95 3.28 2.14 -10.08
CA CYS A 95 1.89 2.10 -10.53
C CYS A 95 1.05 3.06 -9.67
N LEU A 96 0.66 4.21 -10.25
CA LEU A 96 -0.35 5.10 -9.66
C LEU A 96 -1.75 4.55 -9.95
N SER A 97 -2.17 3.59 -9.12
CA SER A 97 -3.39 2.80 -9.34
C SER A 97 -4.68 3.61 -9.28
N GLY A 98 -4.71 4.74 -8.59
CA GLY A 98 -5.91 5.57 -8.47
C GLY A 98 -5.62 7.00 -8.03
N ARG A 99 -6.65 7.85 -8.20
CA ARG A 99 -6.69 9.24 -7.74
C ARG A 99 -7.40 9.36 -6.39
N GLY A 100 -6.99 10.33 -5.58
CA GLY A 100 -7.42 10.49 -4.18
C GLY A 100 -8.72 11.24 -3.95
N ASP A 101 -9.48 11.59 -4.99
CA ASP A 101 -10.74 12.34 -4.83
C ASP A 101 -11.70 11.68 -3.83
N LYS A 102 -11.75 10.33 -3.81
CA LYS A 102 -12.60 9.56 -2.90
C LYS A 102 -12.15 9.64 -1.44
N ASP A 103 -10.88 9.91 -1.19
CA ASP A 103 -10.25 9.82 0.12
C ASP A 103 -10.18 11.18 0.83
N MET A 104 -10.50 12.27 0.12
CA MET A 104 -10.33 13.64 0.60
C MET A 104 -11.03 13.92 1.93
N GLU A 105 -12.26 13.43 2.12
CA GLU A 105 -13.00 13.64 3.36
C GLU A 105 -12.34 12.94 4.55
N ALA A 106 -11.88 11.69 4.35
CA ALA A 106 -11.17 10.94 5.38
C ALA A 106 -9.84 11.60 5.75
N ILE A 107 -9.09 12.08 4.73
CA ILE A 107 -7.82 12.78 4.90
C ILE A 107 -8.01 14.07 5.70
N ILE A 108 -9.01 14.89 5.36
CA ILE A 108 -9.30 16.14 6.07
C ILE A 108 -9.61 15.87 7.54
N GLN A 109 -10.47 14.88 7.83
CA GLN A 109 -10.81 14.51 9.20
C GLN A 109 -9.60 14.02 10.01
N MET A 110 -8.61 13.40 9.37
CA MET A 110 -7.38 12.94 10.03
C MET A 110 -6.43 14.10 10.35
N TRP A 111 -6.44 15.17 9.56
CA TRP A 111 -5.61 16.37 9.81
C TRP A 111 -6.23 17.36 10.80
N GLU A 112 -7.54 17.32 11.00
CA GLU A 112 -8.23 18.18 11.97
C GLU A 112 -8.20 17.64 13.41
N LYS A 113 -7.72 16.40 13.61
CA LYS A 113 -7.48 15.80 14.92
C LYS A 113 -6.07 16.08 15.42
#